data_AF-A0AAD9UML3-F1
#
_entry.id   AF-A0AAD9UML3-F1
#
_cell.length_a   1.000
_cell.length_b   1.000
_cell.length_c   1.000
_cell.angle_alpha   90.00
_cell.angle_beta   90.00
_cell.angle_gamma   90.00
#
_symmetry.space_group_name_H-M   'P 1'
#
loop_
_entity.id
_entity.type
_entity.pdbx_description
1 polymer ?
#
loop_
_entity_poly.entity_id
_entity_poly.type
_entity_poly.pdbx_seq_one_letter_code
_entity_poly.pdbx_strand_id
1 'polypeptide(L)'
;MLPQLIVDGVVLGDDRAIQDLEDDGDLDYIVARLLCPKCLCEKRARDLNCTRCSTEYTSIIPQEYIDNSSVQRLYQGHPYD
;
A
#
# COMPACT_ATOMS: atom_id res chain seq x y z
N MET A 1 1.43 15.10 10.47
CA MET A 1 2.67 14.57 11.09
C MET A 1 3.34 13.69 10.05
N LEU A 2 4.67 13.60 10.06
CA LEU A 2 5.44 12.71 9.18
C LEU A 2 6.19 11.69 10.06
N PRO A 3 6.44 10.47 9.58
CA PRO A 3 6.17 9.96 8.23
C PRO A 3 4.70 9.65 7.94
N GLN A 4 4.36 9.38 6.68
CA GLN A 4 3.06 8.86 6.25
C GLN A 4 3.29 7.58 5.44
N LEU A 5 2.53 6.53 5.72
CA LEU A 5 2.54 5.31 4.93
C LEU A 5 1.39 5.31 3.93
N ILE A 6 1.70 5.00 2.68
CA ILE A 6 0.73 4.92 1.57
C ILE A 6 0.94 3.58 0.88
N VAL A 7 -0.12 2.78 0.78
CA VAL A 7 -0.10 1.45 0.15
C VAL A 7 -1.18 1.41 -0.91
N ASP A 8 -0.83 1.03 -2.15
CA ASP A 8 -1.76 0.98 -3.29
C ASP A 8 -2.52 2.29 -3.54
N GLY A 9 -1.88 3.41 -3.21
CA GLY A 9 -2.45 4.75 -3.32
C GLY A 9 -3.46 5.12 -2.23
N VAL A 10 -3.64 4.25 -1.24
CA VAL A 10 -4.42 4.52 -0.04
C VAL A 10 -3.50 4.99 1.08
N VAL A 11 -3.82 6.15 1.65
CA VAL A 11 -3.11 6.68 2.82
C VAL A 11 -3.55 5.88 4.05
N LEU A 12 -2.61 5.21 4.71
CA LEU A 12 -2.85 4.50 5.97
C LEU A 12 -2.72 5.44 7.18
N GLY A 13 -1.75 6.35 7.15
CA GLY A 13 -1.61 7.40 8.17
C GLY A 13 -0.18 7.57 8.69
N ASP A 14 -0.08 8.21 9.86
CA ASP A 14 1.17 8.42 10.62
C ASP A 14 1.52 7.22 11.50
N ASP A 15 2.58 7.36 12.30
CA ASP A 15 3.10 6.36 13.22
C ASP A 15 2.03 5.76 14.14
N ARG A 16 1.09 6.56 14.64
CA ARG A 16 0.03 6.08 15.52
C ARG A 16 -0.94 5.18 14.78
N ALA A 17 -1.40 5.61 13.60
CA ALA A 17 -2.31 4.80 12.79
C ALA A 17 -1.65 3.47 12.36
N ILE A 18 -0.33 3.47 12.14
CA ILE A 18 0.40 2.24 11.81
C ILE A 18 0.54 1.32 13.03
N GLN A 19 0.80 1.87 14.23
CA GLN A 19 0.82 1.09 15.47
C GLN A 19 -0.54 0.45 15.76
N ASP A 20 -1.64 1.18 15.55
CA ASP A 20 -2.99 0.62 15.73
C ASP A 20 -3.23 -0.59 14.78
N LEU A 21 -2.81 -0.49 13.52
CA LEU A 21 -2.91 -1.60 12.55
C LEU A 21 -2.01 -2.80 12.89
N GLU A 22 -0.85 -2.54 13.50
CA GLU A 22 0.07 -3.59 13.97
C GLU A 22 -0.54 -4.32 15.19
N ASP A 23 -1.08 -3.57 16.15
CA ASP A 23 -1.76 -4.11 17.34
C ASP A 23 -3.02 -4.92 16.98
N ASP A 24 -3.77 -4.48 15.97
CA ASP A 24 -4.94 -5.20 15.44
C ASP A 24 -4.55 -6.43 14.58
N GLY A 25 -3.27 -6.57 14.20
CA GLY A 25 -2.73 -7.67 13.41
C GLY A 25 -3.02 -7.58 11.90
N ASP A 26 -3.45 -6.41 11.41
CA ASP A 26 -3.83 -6.19 10.01
C ASP A 26 -2.65 -5.75 9.13
N LEU A 27 -1.65 -5.08 9.71
CA LEU A 27 -0.58 -4.41 8.96
C LEU A 27 0.17 -5.35 8.02
N ASP A 28 0.57 -6.54 8.49
CA ASP A 28 1.30 -7.53 7.70
C ASP A 28 0.50 -7.97 6.46
N TYR A 29 -0.80 -8.19 6.63
CA TYR A 29 -1.66 -8.61 5.52
C TYR A 29 -1.93 -7.48 4.53
N ILE A 30 -1.98 -6.22 4.99
CA ILE A 30 -2.06 -5.06 4.10
C ILE A 30 -0.79 -4.95 3.25
N VAL A 31 0.40 -5.02 3.88
CA VAL A 31 1.69 -4.90 3.19
C VAL A 31 1.96 -6.08 2.25
N ALA A 32 1.53 -7.29 2.63
CA ALA A 32 1.58 -8.48 1.78
C ALA A 32 0.53 -8.48 0.64
N ARG A 33 -0.25 -7.40 0.49
CA ARG A 33 -1.29 -7.24 -0.53
C ARG A 33 -2.39 -8.31 -0.44
N LEU A 34 -2.66 -8.82 0.77
CA LEU A 34 -3.72 -9.79 1.07
C LEU A 34 -5.01 -9.12 1.55
N LEU A 35 -4.91 -7.93 2.18
CA LEU A 35 -6.05 -7.11 2.58
C LEU A 35 -6.11 -5.77 1.82
N CYS A 36 -7.32 -5.24 1.66
CA CYS A 36 -7.55 -3.90 1.17
C CYS A 36 -7.11 -2.87 2.23
N PRO A 37 -6.18 -1.96 1.90
CA PRO A 37 -5.72 -0.93 2.85
C PRO A 37 -6.81 0.03 3.31
N LYS A 38 -7.97 0.09 2.63
CA LYS A 38 -9.07 0.99 3.00
C LYS A 38 -10.15 0.35 3.86
N CYS A 39 -10.47 -0.93 3.62
CA CYS A 39 -11.64 -1.56 4.24
C CYS A 39 -11.39 -2.99 4.73
N LEU A 40 -10.14 -3.44 4.68
CA LEU A 40 -9.70 -4.75 5.19
C LEU A 40 -10.43 -5.94 4.54
N CYS A 41 -10.99 -5.74 3.34
CA CYS A 41 -11.50 -6.81 2.49
C CYS A 41 -10.33 -7.71 2.05
N GLU A 42 -10.47 -9.03 2.07
CA GLU A 42 -9.51 -9.90 1.38
C GLU A 42 -9.43 -9.51 -0.09
N LYS A 43 -8.21 -9.50 -0.64
CA LYS A 43 -7.95 -9.22 -2.05
C LYS A 43 -6.90 -10.18 -2.60
N ARG A 44 -6.92 -10.39 -3.92
CA ARG A 44 -5.88 -11.12 -4.63
C ARG A 44 -4.78 -10.16 -5.06
N ALA A 45 -3.55 -10.67 -5.16
CA ALA A 45 -2.40 -9.85 -5.56
C ALA A 45 -2.59 -9.12 -6.91
N ARG A 46 -3.34 -9.73 -7.83
CA ARG A 46 -3.61 -9.19 -9.19
C ARG A 46 -4.85 -8.30 -9.28
N ASP A 47 -5.61 -8.13 -8.19
CA ASP A 47 -6.77 -7.26 -8.22
C ASP A 47 -6.33 -5.81 -8.45
N LEU A 48 -7.07 -5.10 -9.30
CA LEU A 48 -6.85 -3.68 -9.60
C LEU A 48 -7.74 -2.77 -8.73
N ASN A 49 -8.76 -3.34 -8.08
CA ASN A 49 -9.68 -2.63 -7.21
C ASN A 49 -10.23 -3.56 -6.10
N CYS A 50 -10.56 -3.03 -4.91
CA CYS A 50 -11.26 -3.85 -3.89
C CYS A 50 -12.67 -4.17 -4.39
N THR A 51 -13.02 -5.45 -4.32
CA THR A 51 -14.36 -5.96 -4.66
C THR A 51 -15.45 -5.46 -3.70
N ARG A 52 -15.08 -5.02 -2.49
CA ARG A 52 -16.01 -4.53 -1.46
C ARG A 52 -16.22 -3.01 -1.47
N CYS A 53 -15.15 -2.22 -1.49
CA CYS A 53 -15.23 -0.75 -1.37
C CYS A 53 -14.88 -0.01 -2.67
N SER A 54 -14.65 -0.74 -3.77
CA SER A 54 -14.37 -0.23 -5.12
C SER A 54 -13.15 0.68 -5.23
N THR A 55 -12.29 0.72 -4.21
CA THR A 55 -11.07 1.54 -4.24
C THR A 55 -10.08 0.94 -5.21
N GLU A 56 -9.59 1.76 -6.14
CA GLU A 56 -8.58 1.40 -7.11
C GLU A 56 -7.20 1.33 -6.46
N TYR A 57 -6.42 0.32 -6.83
CA TYR A 57 -5.07 0.11 -6.36
C TYR A 57 -4.09 0.65 -7.38
N THR A 58 -3.46 1.78 -7.07
CA THR A 58 -2.61 2.49 -8.04
C THR A 58 -1.31 3.00 -7.40
N SER A 59 -0.27 3.13 -8.21
CA SER A 59 0.96 3.81 -7.79
C SER A 59 0.70 5.31 -7.74
N ILE A 60 1.01 5.94 -6.61
CA ILE A 60 0.96 7.41 -6.47
C ILE A 60 2.19 8.10 -7.02
N ILE A 61 3.22 7.34 -7.40
CA ILE A 61 4.46 7.89 -7.95
C ILE A 61 4.34 7.84 -9.48
N PRO A 62 4.28 8.99 -10.17
CA PRO A 62 4.26 9.02 -11.63
C PRO A 62 5.55 8.43 -12.21
N GLN A 63 5.44 7.75 -13.36
CA GLN A 63 6.55 7.03 -14.00
C GLN A 63 7.75 7.94 -14.32
N GLU A 64 7.51 9.20 -14.68
CA GLU A 64 8.59 10.17 -14.94
C GLU A 64 9.53 10.39 -13.75
N TYR A 65 9.01 10.37 -12.52
CA TYR A 65 9.82 10.51 -11.29
C TYR A 65 10.59 9.22 -10.94
N ILE A 66 10.07 8.08 -11.41
CA ILE A 66 10.72 6.78 -11.30
C ILE A 66 11.90 6.71 -12.28
N ASP A 67 11.71 7.21 -13.50
CA ASP A 67 12.69 7.14 -14.60
C ASP A 67 13.83 8.16 -14.44
N ASN A 68 13.51 9.37 -13.99
CA ASN A 68 14.50 10.45 -13.82
C ASN A 68 15.29 10.39 -12.49
N SER A 69 15.12 9.32 -11.70
CA SER A 69 15.77 9.12 -10.40
C SER A 69 15.45 10.21 -9.34
N SER A 70 14.34 10.94 -9.49
CA SER A 70 13.88 11.90 -8.46
C SER A 70 13.33 11.20 -7.22
N VAL A 71 12.92 9.93 -7.34
CA VAL A 71 12.56 9.07 -6.20
C VAL A 71 13.69 8.14 -5.85
N GLN A 72 14.10 8.16 -4.58
CA GLN A 72 14.98 7.14 -4.03
C GLN A 72 14.17 5.86 -3.78
N ARG A 73 14.46 4.80 -4.54
CA ARG A 73 13.89 3.47 -4.30
C ARG A 73 14.72 2.75 -3.24
N LEU A 74 14.10 2.41 -2.12
CA LEU A 74 14.75 1.67 -1.03
C LEU A 74 14.65 0.16 -1.22
N TYR A 75 13.50 -0.32 -1.67
CA TYR A 75 13.24 -1.74 -1.92
C TYR A 75 12.21 -1.91 -3.04
N GLN A 76 12.40 -2.93 -3.88
CA GLN A 76 11.46 -3.38 -4.89
C GLN A 76 11.47 -4.91 -4.83
N GLY A 77 10.36 -5.52 -4.44
CA GLY A 77 10.23 -6.99 -4.41
C GLY A 77 10.45 -7.60 -5.81
N HIS A 78 10.59 -8.92 -5.88
CA HIS A 78 10.74 -9.61 -7.16
C HIS A 78 9.43 -9.54 -7.97
N PRO A 79 9.42 -8.96 -9.19
CA PRO A 79 8.19 -8.80 -9.97
C PRO A 79 7.60 -10.12 -10.51
N TYR A 80 8.31 -11.24 -10.33
CA TYR A 80 8.08 -12.49 -11.07
C TYR A 80 7.97 -13.74 -10.18
N ASP A 81 7.82 -13.59 -8.86
CA ASP A 81 7.46 -14.69 -7.96
C ASP A 81 5.94 -14.74 -7.71
#